data_AF-A0A1W9R3F8-F1
#
_entry.id   AF-A0A1W9R3F8-F1
#
_cell.length_a   1.000
_cell.length_b   1.000
_cell.length_c   1.000
_cell.angle_alpha   90.00
_cell.angle_beta   90.00
_cell.angle_gamma   90.00
#
_symmetry.space_group_name_H-M   'P 1'
#
loop_
_entity.id
_entity.type
_entity.pdbx_description
1 polymer ?
#
loop_
_entity_poly.entity_id
_entity_poly.type
_entity_poly.pdbx_seq_one_letter_code
_entity_poly.pdbx_strand_id
1 'polypeptide(L)'
;KKNKSGLLPGFTLMELTMSLVILAIVLPALLTGFISCLGLNEMAKNTIVATEHIRSVIEQMHSLSNTSLSSITTVDWDEWLNNTSNYRLPSEQVKVSYPDYDGDNSTVDDDPLAVMVNISWQEIGRTRNLNVFTLLTAQ
;
A
#
# COMPACT_ATOMS: atom_id res chain seq x y z
N LYS A 1 -51.94 40.76 31.58
CA LYS A 1 -51.27 40.15 30.40
C LYS A 1 -50.11 41.06 29.98
N LYS A 2 -48.88 40.82 30.45
CA LYS A 2 -47.68 41.55 29.98
C LYS A 2 -47.06 40.75 28.84
N ASN A 3 -47.22 41.20 27.60
CA ASN A 3 -46.52 40.64 26.46
C ASN A 3 -45.04 41.01 26.58
N LYS A 4 -44.21 40.03 26.94
CA LYS A 4 -42.77 40.11 26.74
C LYS A 4 -42.52 39.76 25.27
N SER A 5 -42.51 40.77 24.40
CA SER A 5 -41.89 40.64 23.09
C SER A 5 -40.39 40.57 23.29
N GLY A 6 -39.88 39.36 23.54
CA GLY A 6 -38.45 39.08 23.47
C GLY A 6 -38.01 39.24 22.02
N LEU A 7 -37.55 40.44 21.66
CA LEU A 7 -36.73 40.58 20.47
C LEU A 7 -35.50 39.70 20.70
N LEU A 8 -35.37 38.66 19.89
CA LEU A 8 -34.14 37.88 19.80
C LEU A 8 -33.00 38.88 19.54
N PRO A 9 -31.93 38.90 20.35
CA PRO A 9 -30.83 39.83 20.16
C PRO A 9 -30.26 39.63 18.75
N GLY A 10 -30.25 40.71 17.96
CA GLY A 10 -29.69 40.71 16.61
C GLY A 10 -28.18 40.49 16.66
N PHE A 11 -27.65 39.77 15.66
CA PHE A 11 -26.23 39.44 15.56
C PHE A 11 -25.37 40.70 15.64
N THR A 12 -24.49 40.76 16.64
CA THR A 12 -23.68 41.95 16.90
C THR A 12 -22.46 41.96 15.98
N LEU A 13 -21.97 43.16 15.64
CA LEU A 13 -20.77 43.32 14.82
C LEU A 13 -19.54 42.65 15.46
N MET A 14 -19.51 42.56 16.80
CA MET A 14 -18.45 41.87 17.55
C MET A 14 -18.52 40.34 17.42
N GLU A 15 -19.71 39.75 17.41
CA GLU A 15 -19.89 38.32 17.14
C GLU A 15 -19.47 37.96 15.70
N LEU A 16 -19.74 38.85 14.74
CA LEU A 16 -19.30 38.68 13.36
C LEU A 16 -17.78 38.68 13.24
N THR A 17 -17.10 39.65 13.85
CA THR A 17 -15.64 39.74 13.77
C THR A 17 -14.96 38.57 14.48
N MET A 18 -15.48 38.11 15.62
CA MET A 18 -14.99 36.88 16.27
C MET A 18 -15.17 35.65 15.39
N SER A 19 -16.34 35.49 14.77
CA SER A 19 -16.63 34.36 13.88
C SER A 19 -15.69 34.34 12.67
N LEU A 20 -15.40 35.52 12.09
CA LEU A 20 -14.46 35.66 10.99
C LEU A 20 -13.04 35.27 11.37
N VAL A 21 -12.57 35.65 12.57
CA VAL A 21 -11.23 35.27 13.06
C VAL A 21 -11.14 33.75 13.23
N ILE A 22 -12.15 33.13 13.82
CA ILE A 22 -12.19 31.67 13.97
C ILE A 22 -12.18 30.99 12.59
N LEU A 23 -13.00 31.47 11.66
CA LEU A 23 -13.07 30.92 10.30
C LEU A 23 -11.72 31.05 9.57
N ALA A 24 -11.03 32.18 9.72
CA ALA A 24 -9.73 32.43 9.11
C ALA A 24 -8.64 31.46 9.61
N ILE A 25 -8.76 30.95 10.83
CA ILE A 25 -7.81 29.98 11.41
C ILE A 25 -8.23 28.54 11.04
N VAL A 26 -9.53 28.24 11.11
CA VAL A 26 -10.05 26.88 10.89
C VAL A 26 -9.95 26.47 9.42
N LEU A 27 -10.21 27.38 8.48
CA LEU A 27 -10.26 27.04 7.06
C LEU A 27 -8.91 26.56 6.50
N PRO A 28 -7.77 27.22 6.76
CA PRO A 28 -6.46 26.70 6.37
C PRO A 28 -6.14 25.35 7.01
N ALA A 29 -6.45 25.17 8.30
CA ALA A 29 -6.21 23.92 9.00
C ALA A 29 -6.98 22.74 8.38
N LEU A 30 -8.25 22.95 8.05
CA LEU A 30 -9.07 21.96 7.35
C LEU A 30 -8.53 21.66 5.95
N LEU A 31 -8.10 22.68 5.22
CA LEU A 31 -7.55 22.50 3.88
C LEU A 31 -6.26 21.67 3.90
N THR A 32 -5.35 21.96 4.84
CA THR A 32 -4.14 21.16 5.05
C THR A 32 -4.49 19.72 5.42
N GLY A 33 -5.43 19.51 6.34
CA GLY A 33 -5.88 18.17 6.71
C GLY A 33 -6.46 17.39 5.53
N PHE A 34 -7.23 18.06 4.67
CA PHE A 34 -7.77 17.45 3.46
C PHE A 34 -6.68 17.02 2.47
N ILE A 35 -5.68 17.87 2.22
CA ILE A 35 -4.54 17.53 1.36
C ILE A 35 -3.76 16.34 1.92
N SER A 36 -3.53 16.30 3.23
CA SER A 36 -2.88 15.16 3.88
C SER A 36 -3.68 13.87 3.71
N CYS A 37 -5.01 13.93 3.80
CA CYS A 37 -5.89 12.79 3.59
C CYS A 37 -5.78 12.24 2.15
N LEU A 38 -5.73 13.12 1.14
CA LEU A 38 -5.51 12.69 -0.25
C LEU A 38 -4.17 11.97 -0.41
N GLY A 39 -3.10 12.49 0.20
CA GLY A 39 -1.80 11.85 0.20
C GLY A 39 -1.84 10.45 0.84
N LEU A 40 -2.47 10.33 2.01
CA LEU A 40 -2.63 9.04 2.69
C LEU A 40 -3.44 8.04 1.87
N ASN A 41 -4.48 8.49 1.19
CA ASN A 41 -5.31 7.62 0.36
C ASN A 41 -4.53 7.06 -0.84
N GLU A 42 -3.69 7.88 -1.48
CA GLU A 42 -2.84 7.39 -2.57
C GLU A 42 -1.79 6.40 -2.06
N MET A 43 -1.20 6.64 -0.88
CA MET A 43 -0.27 5.68 -0.26
C MET A 43 -0.94 4.34 0.05
N ALA A 44 -2.17 4.40 0.59
CA ALA A 44 -2.95 3.21 0.91
C ALA A 44 -3.27 2.42 -0.37
N LYS A 45 -3.70 3.10 -1.43
CA LYS A 45 -3.93 2.51 -2.75
C LYS A 45 -2.67 1.84 -3.30
N ASN A 46 -1.51 2.51 -3.24
CA ASN A 46 -0.26 1.94 -3.71
C ASN A 46 0.12 0.67 -2.94
N THR A 47 -0.09 0.67 -1.62
CA THR A 47 0.17 -0.50 -0.77
C THR A 47 -0.76 -1.67 -1.12
N ILE A 48 -2.04 -1.38 -1.42
CA ILE A 48 -3.00 -2.40 -1.86
C ILE A 48 -2.56 -3.02 -3.20
N VAL A 49 -2.15 -2.19 -4.16
CA VAL A 49 -1.64 -2.67 -5.45
C VAL A 49 -0.39 -3.55 -5.27
N ALA A 50 0.58 -3.10 -4.48
CA ALA A 50 1.79 -3.88 -4.20
C ALA A 50 1.44 -5.23 -3.53
N THR A 51 0.47 -5.23 -2.60
CA THR A 51 0.00 -6.46 -1.94
C THR A 51 -0.65 -7.41 -2.94
N GLU A 52 -1.47 -6.90 -3.84
CA GLU A 52 -2.11 -7.69 -4.89
C GLU A 52 -1.09 -8.30 -5.85
N HIS A 53 -0.06 -7.54 -6.23
CA HIS A 53 1.03 -8.06 -7.05
C HIS A 53 1.81 -9.18 -6.35
N ILE A 54 2.13 -9.03 -5.06
CA ILE A 54 2.74 -10.14 -4.30
C ILE A 54 1.82 -11.34 -4.25
N ARG A 55 0.53 -11.14 -3.97
CA ARG A 55 -0.45 -12.22 -3.93
C ARG A 55 -0.45 -12.99 -5.26
N SER A 56 -0.54 -12.27 -6.39
CA SER A 56 -0.54 -12.86 -7.73
C SER A 56 0.74 -13.66 -8.02
N VAL A 57 1.92 -13.12 -7.62
CA VAL A 57 3.20 -13.83 -7.72
C VAL A 57 3.17 -15.12 -6.89
N ILE A 58 2.76 -15.07 -5.63
CA ILE A 58 2.73 -16.24 -4.74
C ILE A 58 1.71 -17.28 -5.24
N GLU A 59 0.54 -16.85 -5.73
CA GLU A 59 -0.46 -17.75 -6.32
C GLU A 59 0.09 -18.46 -7.56
N GLN A 60 0.81 -17.73 -8.41
CA GLN A 60 1.47 -18.33 -9.57
C GLN A 60 2.58 -19.29 -9.17
N MET A 61 3.39 -18.96 -8.15
CA MET A 61 4.41 -19.86 -7.60
C MET A 61 3.78 -21.16 -7.08
N HIS A 62 2.67 -21.06 -6.34
CA HIS A 62 1.90 -22.21 -5.87
C HIS A 62 1.29 -23.01 -7.03
N SER A 63 0.91 -22.37 -8.14
CA SER A 63 0.48 -23.12 -9.33
C SER A 63 1.63 -23.89 -9.97
N LEU A 64 2.86 -23.35 -9.93
CA LEU A 64 4.05 -23.99 -10.50
C LEU A 64 4.60 -25.11 -9.61
N SER A 65 4.44 -25.02 -8.28
CA SER A 65 4.88 -26.06 -7.35
C SER A 65 4.17 -27.41 -7.60
N ASN A 66 2.97 -27.39 -8.18
CA ASN A 66 2.25 -28.59 -8.62
C ASN A 66 2.92 -29.32 -9.80
N THR A 67 3.84 -28.66 -10.50
CA THR A 67 4.62 -29.26 -11.59
C THR A 67 6.04 -29.58 -11.13
N SER A 68 6.73 -28.58 -10.57
CA SER A 68 8.06 -28.72 -9.98
C SER A 68 8.45 -27.46 -9.20
N LEU A 69 9.08 -27.63 -8.04
CA LEU A 69 9.66 -26.52 -7.28
C LEU A 69 10.77 -25.80 -8.07
N SER A 70 11.55 -26.53 -8.89
CA SER A 70 12.61 -25.94 -9.72
C SER A 70 12.08 -25.02 -10.83
N SER A 71 10.82 -25.16 -11.25
CA SER A 71 10.22 -24.27 -12.24
C SER A 71 10.03 -22.85 -11.70
N ILE A 72 9.83 -22.70 -10.39
CA ILE A 72 9.64 -21.41 -9.73
C ILE A 72 10.90 -20.55 -9.85
N THR A 73 12.07 -21.16 -9.72
CA THR A 73 13.35 -20.44 -9.64
C THR A 73 13.88 -20.01 -11.00
N THR A 74 13.35 -20.57 -12.08
CA THR A 74 13.68 -20.21 -13.47
C THR A 74 12.90 -19.00 -14.02
N VAL A 75 11.83 -18.57 -13.34
CA VAL A 75 10.97 -17.48 -13.80
C VAL A 75 11.56 -16.13 -13.38
N ASP A 76 11.66 -15.19 -14.33
CA ASP A 76 11.84 -13.77 -14.01
C ASP A 76 10.49 -13.19 -13.56
N TRP A 77 10.34 -13.02 -12.25
CA TRP A 77 9.09 -12.56 -11.64
C TRP A 77 8.80 -11.08 -11.90
N ASP A 78 9.81 -10.26 -12.17
CA ASP A 78 9.57 -8.86 -12.55
C ASP A 78 9.04 -8.79 -13.99
N GLU A 79 9.65 -9.54 -14.90
CA GLU A 79 9.19 -9.64 -16.30
C GLU A 79 7.80 -10.28 -16.38
N TRP A 80 7.56 -11.35 -15.62
CA TRP A 80 6.25 -12.01 -15.56
C TRP A 80 5.15 -11.05 -15.10
N LEU A 81 5.40 -10.27 -14.04
CA LEU A 81 4.44 -9.28 -13.57
C LEU A 81 4.24 -8.18 -14.62
N ASN A 82 5.28 -7.77 -15.33
CA ASN A 82 5.21 -6.80 -16.42
C ASN A 82 4.27 -7.25 -17.55
N ASN A 83 4.23 -8.56 -17.83
CA ASN A 83 3.38 -9.14 -18.87
C ASN A 83 1.95 -9.46 -18.39
N THR A 84 1.75 -9.61 -17.08
CA THR A 84 0.48 -10.06 -16.49
C THR A 84 -0.36 -8.91 -15.92
N SER A 85 0.30 -7.88 -15.37
CA SER A 85 -0.36 -6.75 -14.74
C SER A 85 -0.71 -5.66 -15.76
N ASN A 86 -1.93 -5.10 -15.65
CA ASN A 86 -2.36 -3.96 -16.48
C ASN A 86 -1.92 -2.62 -15.91
N TYR A 87 -1.34 -2.62 -14.71
CA TYR A 87 -0.97 -1.41 -13.97
C TYR A 87 0.25 -1.72 -13.09
N ARG A 88 1.24 -0.82 -13.09
CA ARG A 88 2.42 -0.88 -12.23
C ARG A 88 2.57 0.39 -11.42
N LEU A 89 3.15 0.26 -10.23
CA LEU A 89 3.51 1.40 -9.40
C LEU A 89 4.73 2.13 -10.00
N PRO A 90 4.91 3.43 -9.69
CA PRO A 90 6.08 4.18 -10.14
C PRO A 90 7.37 3.52 -9.66
N SER A 91 8.26 3.19 -10.59
CA SER A 91 9.54 2.52 -10.31
C SER A 91 9.37 1.22 -9.52
N GLU A 92 8.30 0.46 -9.81
CA GLU A 92 8.06 -0.83 -9.18
C GLU A 92 9.12 -1.85 -9.59
N GLN A 93 9.64 -2.62 -8.64
CA GLN A 93 10.55 -3.73 -8.88
C GLN A 93 10.15 -4.92 -8.01
N VAL A 94 10.02 -6.09 -8.63
CA VAL A 94 9.82 -7.37 -7.95
C VAL A 94 11.16 -8.10 -7.88
N LYS A 95 11.57 -8.47 -6.68
CA LYS A 95 12.75 -9.29 -6.46
C LYS A 95 12.36 -10.50 -5.64
N VAL A 96 12.62 -11.69 -6.19
CA VAL A 96 12.43 -12.96 -5.49
C VAL A 96 13.79 -13.53 -5.16
N SER A 97 13.95 -13.99 -3.92
CA SER A 97 15.14 -14.70 -3.46
C SER A 97 14.75 -15.98 -2.76
N TYR A 98 15.59 -17.00 -2.91
CA TYR A 98 15.41 -18.32 -2.33
C TYR A 98 16.51 -18.53 -1.30
N PRO A 99 16.23 -18.33 0.01
CA PRO A 99 17.18 -18.69 1.06
C PRO A 99 17.22 -20.21 1.24
N ASP A 100 18.41 -20.74 1.54
CA ASP A 100 18.62 -22.12 2.00
C ASP A 100 17.82 -22.33 3.31
N TYR A 101 16.95 -23.34 3.33
CA TYR A 101 16.09 -23.65 4.47
C TYR A 101 16.56 -24.87 5.26
N ASP A 102 17.07 -25.91 4.60
CA ASP A 102 17.41 -27.19 5.24
C ASP A 102 18.90 -27.33 5.62
N GLY A 103 19.73 -26.38 5.18
CA GLY A 103 21.15 -26.30 5.48
C GLY A 103 22.02 -27.22 4.62
N ASP A 104 21.55 -27.66 3.45
CA ASP A 104 22.27 -28.51 2.51
C ASP A 104 23.18 -27.72 1.53
N ASN A 105 23.23 -26.39 1.65
CA ASN A 105 23.90 -25.45 0.75
C ASN A 105 23.31 -25.35 -0.68
N SER A 106 22.14 -25.94 -0.91
CA SER A 106 21.25 -25.71 -2.04
C SER A 106 20.21 -24.65 -1.64
N THR A 107 19.62 -23.98 -2.62
CA THR A 107 18.54 -23.00 -2.38
C THR A 107 17.36 -23.20 -3.32
N VAL A 108 17.39 -24.27 -4.10
CA VAL A 108 16.61 -24.45 -5.33
C VAL A 108 15.97 -25.83 -5.41
N ASP A 109 16.36 -26.75 -4.53
CA ASP A 109 15.86 -28.13 -4.47
C ASP A 109 15.27 -28.49 -3.09
N ASP A 110 15.26 -27.53 -2.16
CA ASP A 110 14.68 -27.71 -0.84
C ASP A 110 13.17 -27.97 -0.96
N ASP A 111 12.68 -28.98 -0.24
CA ASP A 111 11.25 -29.21 -0.01
C ASP A 111 10.99 -29.26 1.51
N PRO A 112 10.43 -28.20 2.12
CA PRO A 112 9.83 -27.02 1.48
C PRO A 112 10.84 -25.99 0.96
N LEU A 113 10.55 -25.43 -0.22
CA LEU A 113 11.29 -24.32 -0.80
C LEU A 113 10.95 -23.02 -0.08
N ALA A 114 11.94 -22.37 0.51
CA ALA A 114 11.78 -21.04 1.07
C ALA A 114 11.83 -19.96 -0.02
N VAL A 115 10.84 -19.07 0.01
CA VAL A 115 10.70 -17.99 -0.95
C VAL A 115 10.50 -16.67 -0.23
N MET A 116 11.32 -15.68 -0.59
CA MET A 116 11.17 -14.30 -0.16
C MET A 116 10.86 -13.43 -1.37
N VAL A 117 9.64 -12.87 -1.39
CA VAL A 117 9.18 -11.92 -2.40
C VAL A 117 9.29 -10.52 -1.83
N ASN A 118 10.11 -9.69 -2.46
CA ASN A 118 10.23 -8.26 -2.19
C ASN A 118 9.62 -7.48 -3.36
N ILE A 119 8.64 -6.62 -3.06
CA ILE A 119 8.21 -5.58 -4.01
C ILE A 119 8.67 -4.24 -3.47
N SER A 120 9.32 -3.47 -4.33
CA SER A 120 9.73 -2.09 -4.03
C SER A 120 9.11 -1.11 -5.02
N TRP A 121 8.77 0.09 -4.57
CA TRP A 121 8.22 1.16 -5.42
C TRP A 121 8.60 2.54 -4.88
N GLN A 122 8.41 3.57 -5.69
CA GLN A 122 8.67 4.96 -5.31
C GLN A 122 7.39 5.68 -4.86
N GLU A 123 7.46 6.31 -3.69
CA GLU A 123 6.34 7.04 -3.09
C GLU A 123 6.86 8.34 -2.47
N ILE A 124 6.41 9.50 -2.99
CA ILE A 124 6.79 10.85 -2.52
C ILE A 124 8.32 10.96 -2.33
N GLY A 125 9.08 10.54 -3.35
CA GLY A 125 10.54 10.61 -3.34
C GLY A 125 11.26 9.62 -2.42
N ARG A 126 10.54 8.68 -1.80
CA ARG A 126 11.10 7.61 -0.97
C ARG A 126 10.80 6.24 -1.56
N THR A 127 11.75 5.31 -1.43
CA THR A 127 11.51 3.92 -1.76
C THR A 127 10.72 3.24 -0.64
N ARG A 128 9.66 2.55 -1.00
CA ARG A 128 8.85 1.69 -0.13
C ARG A 128 9.07 0.25 -0.55
N ASN A 129 9.08 -0.63 0.44
CA ASN A 129 9.30 -2.05 0.25
C ASN A 129 8.25 -2.83 1.02
N LEU A 130 7.75 -3.89 0.42
CA LEU A 130 6.92 -4.90 1.06
C LEU A 130 7.57 -6.25 0.85
N ASN A 131 7.77 -6.98 1.95
CA ASN A 131 8.45 -8.28 1.97
C ASN A 131 7.49 -9.33 2.48
N VAL A 132 7.37 -10.43 1.74
CA VAL A 132 6.64 -11.61 2.18
C VAL A 132 7.58 -12.81 2.11
N PHE A 133 7.62 -13.55 3.21
CA PHE A 133 8.32 -14.83 3.32
C PHE A 133 7.28 -15.94 3.33
N THR A 134 7.50 -16.97 2.52
CA THR A 134 6.64 -18.14 2.43
C THR A 134 7.45 -19.41 2.20
N LEU A 135 6.86 -20.54 2.55
CA LEU A 135 7.38 -21.89 2.29
C LEU A 135 6.46 -22.57 1.28
N LEU A 136 7.02 -23.20 0.25
CA LEU A 136 6.27 -23.91 -0.78
C LEU A 136 6.72 -25.37 -0.82
N THR A 137 5.77 -26.30 -0.78
CA THR A 137 6.06 -27.74 -0.89
C THR A 137 5.67 -28.23 -2.28
N ALA A 138 6.33 -29.29 -2.76
CA ALA A 138 5.86 -29.99 -3.94
C ALA A 138 4.49 -30.64 -3.65
N GLN A 139 3.59 -30.70 -4.64
CA GLN A 139 2.31 -31.41 -4.57
C GLN A 139 2.28 -32.61 -5.52
#